data_AF-A0A3D3DB71-F1
#
_entry.id   AF-A0A3D3DB71-F1
#
_cell.length_a   1.000
_cell.length_b   1.000
_cell.length_c   1.000
_cell.angle_alpha   90.00
_cell.angle_beta   90.00
_cell.angle_gamma   90.00
#
_symmetry.space_group_name_H-M   'P 1'
#
loop_
_entity.id
_entity.type
_entity.pdbx_description
1 polymer ?
#
loop_
_entity_poly.entity_id
_entity_poly.type
_entity_poly.pdbx_seq_one_letter_code
_entity_poly.pdbx_strand_id
1 'polypeptide(L)' 'GIPLPHDPDVANENIFLSGILEKRNACQAQVSYTISPQWEFSAGVTWESIENKDNNMGASEKNTYFQMELNYQF' A
#
# COMPACT_ATOMS: atom_id res chain seq x y z
N GLY A 1 2.40 -3.27 -15.82
CA GLY A 1 2.36 -2.54 -14.56
C GLY A 1 2.39 -3.56 -13.45
N ILE A 2 3.29 -3.41 -12.48
CA ILE A 2 3.38 -4.31 -11.33
C ILE A 2 2.06 -4.15 -10.55
N PRO A 3 1.35 -5.24 -10.23
CA PRO A 3 0.10 -5.13 -9.48
C PRO A 3 0.40 -4.52 -8.11
N LEU A 4 -0.41 -3.54 -7.71
CA LEU A 4 -0.43 -3.08 -6.32
C LEU A 4 -0.55 -4.30 -5.40
N PRO A 5 0.10 -4.27 -4.22
CA PRO A 5 0.01 -5.38 -3.27
C PRO A 5 -1.46 -5.74 -3.03
N HIS A 6 -1.72 -7.05 -3.07
CA HIS A 6 -3.03 -7.63 -2.78
C HIS A 6 -3.52 -7.09 -1.44
N ASP A 7 -4.83 -6.81 -1.37
CA ASP A 7 -5.57 -6.15 -0.30
C ASP A 7 -4.91 -6.09 1.09
N PRO A 8 -5.02 -4.96 1.82
CA PRO A 8 -4.60 -4.86 3.21
C PRO A 8 -5.55 -5.68 4.12
N ASP A 9 -5.50 -7.01 4.00
CA ASP A 9 -6.49 -7.93 4.56
C ASP A 9 -6.17 -8.41 5.99
N VAL A 10 -5.28 -7.73 6.71
CA VAL A 10 -4.91 -8.15 8.09
C VAL A 10 -4.95 -7.02 9.12
N ALA A 11 -5.44 -5.82 8.76
CA ALA A 11 -5.68 -4.75 9.73
C ALA A 11 -7.11 -4.17 9.72
N ASN A 12 -7.96 -4.57 8.76
CA ASN A 12 -9.12 -3.76 8.37
C ASN A 12 -10.48 -4.16 8.97
N GLU A 13 -10.56 -5.16 9.85
CA GLU A 13 -11.87 -5.74 10.21
C GLU A 13 -12.71 -4.92 11.22
N ASN A 14 -12.25 -3.80 11.78
CA ASN A 14 -12.99 -3.20 12.91
C ASN A 14 -13.14 -1.67 12.99
N ILE A 15 -12.69 -0.90 12.00
CA ILE A 15 -12.79 0.57 12.06
C ILE A 15 -13.76 1.20 11.03
N PHE A 16 -14.21 0.43 10.04
CA PHE A 16 -15.03 0.94 8.92
C PHE A 16 -16.37 0.21 8.70
N LEU A 17 -16.83 -0.59 9.68
CA LEU A 17 -18.06 -1.42 9.59
C LEU A 17 -19.38 -0.67 9.34
N SER A 18 -19.37 0.64 9.19
CA SER A 18 -20.50 1.46 8.76
C SER A 18 -20.20 1.96 7.36
N GLY A 19 -21.01 1.57 6.36
CA GLY A 19 -20.86 1.88 4.92
C GLY A 19 -20.81 3.37 4.56
N ILE A 20 -19.77 4.05 5.03
CA ILE A 20 -19.49 5.46 4.91
C ILE A 20 -18.48 5.66 3.77
N LEU A 21 -18.64 6.76 3.05
CA LEU A 21 -17.74 7.20 1.99
C LEU A 21 -16.30 7.34 2.52
N GLU A 22 -15.46 6.36 2.25
CA GLU A 22 -14.03 6.38 2.59
C GLU A 22 -13.27 7.25 1.60
N LYS A 23 -12.51 8.23 2.09
CA LYS A 23 -11.52 8.92 1.27
C LYS A 23 -10.17 8.26 1.48
N ARG A 24 -9.77 7.42 0.54
CA ARG A 24 -8.47 6.74 0.52
C ARG A 24 -7.48 7.53 -0.34
N ASN A 25 -6.40 7.98 0.26
CA ASN A 25 -5.26 8.57 -0.43
C ASN A 25 -4.06 7.64 -0.27
N ALA A 26 -3.53 7.14 -1.38
CA ALA A 26 -2.31 6.34 -1.40
C ALA A 26 -1.22 7.05 -2.21
N CYS A 27 0.00 7.08 -1.68
CA CYS A 27 1.18 7.55 -2.37
C CYS A 27 2.22 6.44 -2.35
N GLN A 28 2.75 6.08 -3.51
CA GLN A 28 3.76 5.04 -3.67
C GLN A 28 5.03 5.62 -4.26
N ALA A 29 6.16 5.23 -3.68
CA ALA A 29 7.49 5.47 -4.25
C ALA A 29 8.20 4.12 -4.41
N GLN A 30 8.78 3.88 -5.58
CA GLN A 30 9.53 2.67 -5.88
C GLN A 30 10.88 3.02 -6.49
N VAL A 31 11.91 2.28 -6.11
CA VAL A 31 13.22 2.29 -6.74
C VAL A 31 13.52 0.88 -7.26
N SER A 32 14.02 0.80 -8.49
CA SER A 32 14.48 -0.45 -9.09
C SER A 32 15.94 -0.31 -9.52
N TYR A 33 16.69 -1.39 -9.34
CA TYR A 33 18.09 -1.51 -9.69
C TYR A 33 18.34 -2.83 -10.41
N THR A 34 18.75 -2.73 -11.67
CA THR A 34 19.22 -3.88 -12.44
C THR A 34 20.64 -4.22 -12.00
N ILE A 35 20.77 -5.32 -11.24
CA ILE A 35 22.06 -5.82 -10.74
C ILE A 35 22.85 -6.44 -11.90
N SER A 36 22.18 -7.17 -12.78
CA SER A 36 22.76 -7.80 -13.97
C SER A 36 21.67 -8.01 -15.03
N PRO A 37 22.01 -8.42 -16.26
CA PRO A 37 21.00 -8.71 -17.29
C PRO A 37 19.93 -9.73 -16.86
N GLN A 38 20.24 -10.55 -15.86
CA GLN A 38 19.36 -11.59 -15.35
C GLN A 38 18.73 -11.25 -13.99
N TRP A 39 19.20 -10.21 -13.30
CA TRP A 39 18.79 -9.90 -11.93
C TRP A 39 18.36 -8.45 -11.79
N GLU A 40 17.15 -8.24 -11.31
CA GLU A 40 16.60 -6.93 -10.97
C GLU A 40 16.11 -6.93 -9.52
N PHE A 41 16.51 -5.92 -8.76
CA PHE A 41 16.02 -5.69 -7.41
C PHE A 41 15.11 -4.47 -7.41
N SER A 42 13.99 -4.54 -6.69
CA SER A 42 13.13 -3.38 -6.46
C SER A 42 12.81 -3.23 -4.98
N ALA A 43 12.69 -1.98 -4.54
CA ALA A 43 12.22 -1.63 -3.20
C ALA A 43 11.15 -0.55 -3.34
N GLY A 44 10.04 -0.73 -2.64
CA GLY A 44 8.90 0.17 -2.65
C GLY A 44 8.46 0.54 -1.25
N VAL A 45 7.95 1.75 -1.13
CA VAL A 45 7.22 2.21 0.05
C VAL A 45 5.87 2.76 -0.42
N THR A 46 4.81 2.39 0.29
CA THR A 46 3.46 2.89 0.04
C THR A 46 2.94 3.50 1.33
N TRP A 47 2.59 4.78 1.28
CA TRP A 47 1.89 5.47 2.36
C TRP A 47 0.43 5.56 2.01
N GLU A 48 -0.41 5.15 2.94
CA GLU A 48 -1.85 5.14 2.78
C GLU A 48 -2.51 5.90 3.92
N SER A 49 -3.42 6.79 3.58
CA SER A 49 -4.24 7.54 4.53
C SER A 49 -5.70 7.28 4.20
N ILE A 50 -6.41 6.70 5.16
CA ILE A 50 -7.84 6.43 5.05
C ILE A 50 -8.55 7.36 6.03
N GLU A 51 -9.39 8.24 5.49
CA GLU A 51 -10.21 9.16 6.28
C GLU A 51 -11.68 8.78 6.17
N ASN A 52 -12.32 8.58 7.32
CA ASN A 52 -13.76 8.38 7.40
C ASN A 52 -14.44 9.75 7.61
N LYS A 53 -15.26 10.17 6.64
CA LYS A 53 -15.86 11.51 6.63
C LYS A 53 -17.10 11.66 7.53
N ASP A 54 -17.84 10.58 7.84
CA ASP A 54 -19.10 10.65 8.62
C ASP A 54 -18.98 10.21 10.08
N ASN A 55 -17.85 9.65 10.53
CA ASN A 55 -17.72 9.32 11.95
C ASN A 55 -17.47 10.59 12.78
N ASN A 56 -18.40 10.91 13.69
CA ASN A 56 -18.32 11.97 14.72
C ASN A 56 -17.03 11.98 15.58
N MET A 57 -16.12 11.02 15.38
CA MET A 57 -14.85 10.86 16.07
C MET A 57 -13.62 11.26 15.23
N GLY A 58 -13.76 11.61 13.94
CA GLY A 58 -12.63 12.03 13.11
C GLY A 58 -11.54 10.96 12.95
N ALA A 59 -11.93 9.69 12.96
CA ALA A 59 -10.99 8.57 12.86
C ALA A 59 -10.27 8.60 11.50
N SER A 60 -8.95 8.66 11.56
CA SER A 60 -8.07 8.53 10.40
C SER A 60 -7.06 7.42 10.68
N GLU A 61 -6.81 6.60 9.68
CA GLU A 61 -5.78 5.56 9.73
C GLU A 61 -4.67 5.92 8.75
N LYS A 62 -3.43 5.74 9.18
CA LYS A 62 -2.24 5.96 8.36
C LYS A 62 -1.41 4.70 8.35
N ASN A 63 -1.35 4.05 7.20
CA ASN A 63 -0.60 2.83 7.00
C ASN A 63 0.64 3.11 6.15
N THR A 64 1.74 2.42 6.48
CA THR A 64 2.97 2.45 5.71
C THR A 64 3.37 1.02 5.39
N TYR A 65 3.47 0.72 4.10
CA TYR A 65 3.84 -0.59 3.59
C TYR A 65 5.23 -0.52 2.95
N PHE A 66 6.05 -1.53 3.22
CA PHE A 66 7.35 -1.70 2.58
C PHE A 66 7.33 -2.97 1.75
N GLN A 67 7.87 -2.89 0.54
CA GLN A 67 7.95 -4.01 -0.40
C GLN A 67 9.38 -4.12 -0.91
N MET A 68 9.90 -5.35 -0.98
CA MET A 68 11.18 -5.65 -1.61
C MET A 68 10.97 -6.83 -2.54
N GLU A 69 11.45 -6.72 -3.77
CA GLU A 69 11.37 -7.77 -4.77
C GLU A 69 12.74 -8.04 -5.38
N LEU A 70 13.00 -9.31 -5.67
CA LEU A 70 14.16 -9.74 -6.42
C LEU A 70 13.67 -10.60 -7.58
N ASN A 71 13.81 -10.07 -8.78
CA ASN A 71 13.38 -10.69 -10.02
C ASN A 71 14.58 -11.33 -10.73
N TYR A 72 14.40 -12.58 -11.15
CA TYR A 72 15.35 -13.30 -11.99
C TYR A 72 14.74 -13.54 -13.38
N GLN A 73 15.48 -13.21 -14.44
CA GLN A 73 15.10 -13.49 -15.82
C GLN A 73 15.98 -14.62 -16.38
N PHE A 74 15.32 -15.70 -16.83
CA PHE A 74 15.94 -16.89 -17.42
C PHE A 74 16.02 -16.76 -18.95
#